data_AF-A0A918FFC8-F1
#
_entry.id   AF-A0A918FFC8-F1
#
_cell.length_a   1.000
_cell.length_b   1.000
_cell.length_c   1.000
_cell.angle_alpha   90.00
_cell.angle_beta   90.00
_cell.angle_gamma   90.00
#
_symmetry.space_group_name_H-M   'P 1'
#
loop_
_entity.id
_entity.type
_entity.pdbx_description
1 polymer ?
#
loop_
_entity_poly.entity_id
_entity_poly.type
_entity_poly.pdbx_seq_one_letter_code
_entity_poly.pdbx_strand_id
1 'polypeptide(L)'
;MTTFRGTVKNGQLVFPPEVAEQLGLHEGDAVEIAQAVLTLDHAPSTDDENPFLAWIGVLPPLSEGLDAVRFSRELRDPDDTAS
;
A
#
# COMPACT_ATOMS: atom_id res chain seq x y z
N MET A 1 20.83 21.16 14.42
CA MET A 1 20.87 20.38 13.16
C MET A 1 19.59 20.71 12.44
N THR A 2 19.65 21.45 11.33
CA THR A 2 18.47 21.90 10.60
C THR A 2 18.10 20.82 9.60
N THR A 3 16.87 20.31 9.66
CA THR A 3 16.37 19.30 8.74
C THR A 3 15.47 19.95 7.72
N PHE A 4 15.75 19.72 6.44
CA PHE A 4 14.95 20.23 5.33
C PHE A 4 14.13 19.10 4.72
N ARG A 5 12.86 19.35 4.45
CA ARG A 5 11.97 18.38 3.81
C ARG A 5 11.94 18.64 2.31
N GLY A 6 12.31 17.63 1.53
CA GLY A 6 12.16 17.58 0.08
C GLY A 6 11.25 16.42 -0.32
N THR A 7 10.76 16.45 -1.56
CA THR A 7 9.99 15.34 -2.14
C THR A 7 10.80 14.73 -3.28
N VAL A 8 10.76 13.41 -3.43
CA VAL A 8 11.39 12.74 -4.56
C VAL A 8 10.36 12.59 -5.68
N LYS A 9 10.64 13.17 -6.85
CA LYS A 9 9.80 13.05 -8.06
C LYS A 9 10.68 12.61 -9.23
N ASN A 10 10.33 11.50 -9.87
CA ASN A 10 11.09 10.94 -11.00
C ASN A 10 12.60 10.75 -10.72
N GLY A 11 12.96 10.38 -9.48
CA GLY A 11 14.37 10.22 -9.08
C GLY A 11 15.11 11.53 -8.77
N GLN A 12 14.44 12.67 -8.84
CA GLN A 12 14.99 13.98 -8.47
C GLN A 12 14.47 14.39 -7.09
N LEU A 13 15.37 14.87 -6.23
CA LEU A 13 15.00 15.50 -4.97
C LEU A 13 14.57 16.94 -5.24
N VAL A 14 13.29 17.22 -5.06
CA VAL A 14 12.68 18.53 -5.29
C VAL A 14 12.41 19.18 -3.95
N PHE A 15 13.01 20.35 -3.74
CA PHE A 15 12.75 21.18 -2.58
C PHE A 15 11.68 22.24 -2.91
N PRO A 16 10.78 22.55 -1.95
CA PRO A 16 9.93 23.74 -2.04
C PRO A 16 10.76 25.02 -2.22
N PRO A 17 10.21 26.07 -2.86
CA PRO A 17 10.93 27.31 -3.11
C PRO A 17 11.47 27.97 -1.83
N GLU A 18 10.73 27.88 -0.72
CA GLU A 18 11.15 28.43 0.58
C GLU A 18 12.39 27.71 1.13
N VAL A 19 12.49 26.41 0.88
CA VAL A 19 13.64 25.60 1.30
C VAL A 19 14.83 25.86 0.38
N ALA A 20 14.60 26.01 -0.93
CA ALA A 20 15.64 26.35 -1.89
C ALA A 20 16.28 27.72 -1.56
N GLU A 21 15.46 28.73 -1.23
CA GLU A 21 15.94 30.06 -0.79
C GLU A 21 16.76 29.96 0.50
N GLN A 22 16.30 29.20 1.50
CA GLN A 22 17.03 29.01 2.76
C GLN A 22 18.38 28.31 2.57
N LEU A 23 18.46 27.40 1.60
CA LEU A 23 19.68 26.70 1.22
C LEU A 23 20.54 27.49 0.21
N GLY A 24 20.04 28.61 -0.32
CA GLY A 24 20.71 29.40 -1.35
C GLY A 24 20.90 28.65 -2.68
N LEU A 25 20.05 27.65 -2.96
CA LEU A 25 20.14 26.81 -4.14
C LEU A 25 19.50 27.49 -5.34
N HIS A 26 20.22 27.51 -6.46
CA HIS A 26 19.73 28.01 -7.74
C HIS A 26 19.67 26.88 -8.78
N GLU A 27 18.88 27.10 -9.84
CA GLU A 27 18.78 26.14 -10.94
C GLU A 27 20.16 25.97 -11.61
N GLY A 28 20.64 24.73 -11.67
CA GLY A 28 21.94 24.39 -12.24
C GLY A 28 23.07 24.22 -11.22
N ASP A 29 22.83 24.50 -9.93
CA ASP A 29 23.83 24.29 -8.88
C ASP A 29 24.09 22.80 -8.63
N ALA A 30 25.38 22.43 -8.58
CA ALA A 30 25.80 21.10 -8.18
C ALA A 30 25.93 21.03 -6.65
N VAL A 31 25.17 20.14 -6.02
CA VAL A 31 25.18 19.95 -4.56
C VAL A 31 25.91 18.66 -4.21
N GLU A 32 26.96 18.75 -3.41
CA GLU A 32 27.62 17.57 -2.83
C GLU A 32 26.89 17.12 -1.56
N ILE A 33 26.43 15.87 -1.57
CA ILE A 33 25.77 15.27 -0.41
C ILE A 33 26.80 14.42 0.33
N ALA A 34 27.48 15.02 1.31
CA ALA A 34 28.38 14.31 2.20
C ALA A 34 27.60 13.69 3.37
N GLN A 35 27.63 12.36 3.52
CA GLN A 35 27.04 11.61 4.64
C GLN A 35 25.51 11.77 4.82
N ALA A 36 24.73 11.47 3.77
CA ALA A 36 23.28 11.51 3.90
C ALA A 36 22.70 10.30 4.65
N VAL A 37 22.22 10.53 5.86
CA VAL A 37 21.10 9.76 6.42
C VAL A 37 19.82 10.46 5.96
N LEU A 38 19.25 10.00 4.86
CA LEU A 38 17.92 10.44 4.43
C LEU A 38 16.89 9.71 5.28
N THR A 39 16.26 10.42 6.21
CA THR A 39 15.09 9.92 6.91
C THR A 39 13.92 10.02 5.95
N LEU A 40 13.57 8.89 5.33
CA LEU A 40 12.32 8.77 4.58
C LEU A 40 11.20 8.75 5.60
N ASP A 41 10.43 9.83 5.67
CA ASP A 41 9.09 9.81 6.24
C ASP A 41 8.23 8.94 5.32
N HIS A 42 8.37 7.62 5.45
CA HIS A 42 7.29 6.72 5.09
C HIS A 42 6.16 7.09 6.05
N ALA A 43 5.32 8.06 5.66
CA ALA A 43 3.93 7.98 6.06
C ALA A 43 3.55 6.53 5.69
N PRO A 44 3.12 5.68 6.64
CA PRO A 44 2.63 4.37 6.27
C PRO A 44 1.63 4.65 5.15
N SER A 45 1.89 4.10 3.97
CA SER A 45 0.89 4.00 2.94
C SER A 45 -0.34 3.52 3.68
N THR A 46 -1.30 4.43 3.90
CA THR A 46 -2.56 4.12 4.56
C THR A 46 -3.03 2.85 3.90
N ASP A 47 -3.16 1.82 4.73
CA ASP A 47 -3.30 0.43 4.37
C ASP A 47 -3.84 0.28 2.95
N ASP A 48 -3.10 -0.44 2.09
CA ASP A 48 -3.77 -1.32 1.13
C ASP A 48 -4.61 -2.27 2.00
N GLU A 49 -5.76 -1.78 2.46
CA GLU A 49 -6.67 -2.48 3.33
C GLU A 49 -7.03 -3.72 2.55
N ASN A 50 -6.58 -4.87 3.05
CA ASN A 50 -6.65 -6.10 2.29
C ASN A 50 -8.10 -6.24 1.78
N PRO A 51 -8.33 -6.21 0.45
CA PRO A 51 -9.68 -6.07 -0.10
C PRO A 51 -10.54 -7.29 0.21
N PHE A 52 -9.94 -8.39 0.69
CA PHE A 52 -10.62 -9.59 1.14
C PHE A 52 -11.19 -9.49 2.56
N LEU A 53 -10.79 -8.50 3.37
CA LEU A 53 -11.35 -8.30 4.72
C LEU A 53 -12.84 -7.97 4.68
N ALA A 54 -13.28 -7.25 3.64
CA ALA A 54 -14.69 -6.92 3.42
C ALA A 54 -15.59 -8.16 3.23
N TRP A 55 -15.02 -9.33 2.94
CA TRP A 55 -15.77 -10.56 2.64
C TRP A 55 -15.86 -11.51 3.84
N ILE A 56 -15.13 -11.24 4.92
CA ILE A 56 -15.16 -12.09 6.12
C ILE A 56 -16.54 -12.00 6.77
N GLY A 57 -17.25 -13.13 6.84
CA GLY A 57 -18.56 -13.22 7.49
C GLY A 57 -19.74 -12.68 6.68
N VAL A 58 -19.54 -12.28 5.42
CA VAL A 58 -20.63 -11.83 4.52
C VAL A 58 -21.51 -12.99 4.06
N LEU A 59 -20.94 -14.20 3.97
CA LEU A 59 -21.70 -15.36 3.54
C LEU A 59 -22.68 -15.80 4.63
N PRO A 60 -23.95 -16.12 4.27
CA PRO A 60 -24.90 -16.66 5.20
C PRO A 60 -24.39 -18.00 5.77
N PRO A 61 -24.85 -18.39 6.98
CA PRO A 61 -24.54 -19.70 7.51
C PRO A 61 -25.02 -20.79 6.55
N LEU A 62 -24.31 -21.92 6.54
CA LEU A 62 -24.74 -23.09 5.78
C LEU A 62 -26.12 -23.56 6.24
N SER A 63 -26.88 -24.16 5.33
CA SER A 63 -28.20 -24.73 5.63
C SER A 63 -28.08 -25.77 6.75
N GLU A 64 -29.14 -25.96 7.52
CA GLU A 64 -29.16 -26.90 8.64
C GLU A 64 -28.80 -28.32 8.16
N GLY A 65 -27.79 -28.93 8.80
CA GLY A 65 -27.27 -30.25 8.41
C GLY A 65 -26.30 -30.27 7.23
N LEU A 66 -25.96 -29.11 6.65
CA LEU A 66 -24.95 -28.96 5.61
C LEU A 66 -23.61 -28.54 6.24
N ASP A 67 -22.60 -29.41 6.17
CA ASP A 67 -21.25 -29.08 6.60
C ASP A 67 -20.40 -28.52 5.44
N ALA A 68 -19.24 -27.94 5.79
CA ALA A 68 -18.35 -27.31 4.81
C ALA A 68 -17.80 -28.29 3.76
N VAL A 69 -17.64 -29.57 4.11
CA VAL A 69 -17.12 -30.61 3.21
C VAL A 69 -18.17 -30.96 2.16
N ARG A 70 -19.43 -31.12 2.57
CA ARG A 70 -20.56 -31.40 1.70
C ARG A 70 -20.89 -30.20 0.81
N PHE A 71 -20.90 -28.99 1.37
CA PHE A 71 -21.07 -27.75 0.59
C PHE A 71 -20.00 -27.61 -0.50
N SER A 72 -18.73 -27.87 -0.16
CA SER A 72 -17.62 -27.78 -1.13
C SER A 72 -17.72 -28.87 -2.21
N ARG A 73 -18.26 -30.05 -1.88
CA ARG A 73 -18.51 -31.12 -2.85
C ARG A 73 -19.65 -30.76 -3.80
N GLU A 74 -20.75 -30.20 -3.30
CA GLU A 74 -21.89 -29.76 -4.13
C GLU A 74 -21.51 -28.64 -5.10
N LEU A 75 -20.65 -27.70 -4.68
CA LEU A 75 -20.10 -26.67 -5.58
C LEU A 75 -19.18 -27.23 -6.66
N ARG A 76 -18.53 -28.36 -6.41
CA ARG A 76 -17.57 -28.99 -7.32
C ARG A 76 -18.25 -29.92 -8.33
N ASP A 77 -19.26 -30.67 -7.88
CA ASP A 77 -20.01 -31.64 -8.66
C ASP A 77 -21.52 -31.29 -8.62
N PRO A 78 -21.96 -30.27 -9.38
CA PRO A 78 -23.34 -29.78 -9.33
C PRO A 78 -24.40 -30.73 -9.92
N ASP A 79 -24.03 -31.96 -10.34
CA ASP A 79 -24.95 -32.97 -10.86
C ASP A 79 -24.43 -34.38 -10.55
N ASP A 80 -25.00 -35.02 -9.52
CA ASP A 80 -25.04 -36.49 -9.42
C ASP A 80 -26.48 -36.95 -9.09
N THR A 81 -27.46 -36.28 -9.72
CA THR A 81 -28.86 -36.69 -9.78
C THR A 81 -29.25 -36.96 -11.22
N ALA A 82 -28.58 -37.92 -11.86
CA ALA A 82 -29.06 -38.56 -13.09
C ALA A 82 -28.48 -39.97 -13.23
N SER A 83 -28.92 -40.92 -12.39
CA SER A 83 -29.13 -42.35 -12.73
C SER A 83 -29.76 -43.11 -11.57
#